data_AF-A0A6J1ARS3-F1
#
_entry.id   AF-A0A6J1ARS3-F1
#
_cell.length_a   1.000
_cell.length_b   1.000
_cell.length_c   1.000
_cell.angle_alpha   90.00
_cell.angle_beta   90.00
_cell.angle_gamma   90.00
#
_symmetry.space_group_name_H-M   'P 1'
#
loop_
_entity.id
_entity.type
_entity.pdbx_description
1 polymer ?
#
loop_
_entity_poly.entity_id
_entity_poly.type
_entity_poly.pdbx_seq_one_letter_code
_entity_poly.pdbx_strand_id
1 'polypeptide(L)'
;MATVALMLIAASLLMGCSIQAKATVVPARQVINLGGKVMCQDCTKGYGEWAQGSQPIKGCKVSVTCMDDRSRIMYYGSDETDEQGQFNMVVNKFINGKELQAKSCLVRLVSSPHPTCNIPSNFAGGQRGVKLPIRPTVVYRGLVQYQLDTFFYTTPRCDKPAATHDSSECHGNNNY
;
A
#
# COMPACT_ATOMS: atom_id res chain seq x y z
N MET A 1 -60.18 -14.31 -61.59
CA MET A 1 -59.06 -15.20 -61.18
C MET A 1 -57.71 -14.53 -61.46
N ALA A 2 -57.59 -13.26 -61.10
CA ALA A 2 -56.39 -12.45 -61.20
C ALA A 2 -56.52 -11.44 -60.06
N THR A 3 -55.56 -11.43 -59.14
CA THR A 3 -55.22 -10.40 -58.11
C THR A 3 -54.88 -10.96 -56.72
N VAL A 4 -55.16 -12.23 -56.39
CA VAL A 4 -54.93 -12.71 -55.00
C VAL A 4 -53.49 -13.18 -54.73
N ALA A 5 -52.69 -13.44 -55.77
CA ALA A 5 -51.36 -14.04 -55.62
C ALA A 5 -50.22 -13.05 -55.25
N LEU A 6 -50.48 -11.74 -55.17
CA LEU A 6 -49.42 -10.73 -54.98
C LEU A 6 -49.28 -10.18 -53.55
N MET A 7 -50.10 -10.61 -52.60
CA MET A 7 -50.10 -10.04 -51.23
C MET A 7 -49.46 -10.94 -50.16
N LEU A 8 -48.84 -12.07 -50.51
CA LEU A 8 -48.30 -13.02 -49.52
C LEU A 8 -46.79 -12.95 -49.28
N ILE A 9 -46.05 -12.03 -49.92
CA ILE A 9 -44.58 -12.02 -49.82
C ILE A 9 -44.03 -11.00 -48.80
N ALA A 10 -44.84 -10.09 -48.26
CA ALA A 10 -44.31 -8.96 -47.48
C ALA A 10 -44.44 -9.05 -45.94
N ALA A 11 -44.83 -10.20 -45.36
CA ALA A 11 -45.18 -10.27 -43.94
C ALA A 11 -44.21 -11.08 -43.03
N SER A 12 -43.06 -11.55 -43.51
CA SER A 12 -42.33 -12.62 -42.81
C SER A 12 -40.89 -12.33 -42.37
N LEU A 13 -40.45 -11.06 -42.31
CA LEU A 13 -39.06 -10.72 -41.94
C LEU A 13 -38.93 -9.87 -40.66
N LEU A 14 -39.66 -10.21 -39.60
CA LEU A 14 -39.39 -9.64 -38.26
C LEU A 14 -39.34 -10.69 -37.15
N MET A 15 -38.88 -11.92 -37.46
CA MET A 15 -38.38 -12.81 -36.41
C MET A 15 -36.92 -12.43 -36.11
N GLY A 16 -36.74 -11.22 -35.56
CA GLY A 16 -35.46 -10.82 -34.97
C GLY A 16 -35.18 -11.75 -33.80
N CYS A 17 -34.23 -12.67 -33.98
CA CYS A 17 -33.72 -13.50 -32.91
C CYS A 17 -33.05 -12.54 -31.91
N SER A 18 -33.79 -12.13 -30.88
CA SER A 18 -33.24 -11.40 -29.74
C SER A 18 -32.27 -12.32 -29.03
N ILE A 19 -31.02 -12.36 -29.51
CA ILE A 19 -29.91 -12.88 -28.74
C ILE A 19 -29.79 -11.91 -27.57
N GLN A 20 -30.46 -12.21 -26.46
CA GLN A 20 -30.09 -11.64 -25.18
C GLN A 20 -28.69 -12.12 -24.89
N ALA A 21 -27.70 -11.36 -25.37
CA ALA A 21 -26.39 -11.37 -24.79
C ALA A 21 -26.59 -10.91 -23.35
N LYS A 22 -26.80 -11.86 -22.43
CA LYS A 22 -26.52 -11.62 -21.02
C LYS A 22 -25.03 -11.31 -20.99
N ALA A 23 -24.71 -10.01 -21.05
CA ALA A 23 -23.43 -9.51 -20.62
C ALA A 23 -23.31 -9.95 -19.17
N THR A 24 -22.63 -11.07 -18.95
CA THR A 24 -22.10 -11.41 -17.64
C THR A 24 -21.16 -10.27 -17.33
N VAL A 25 -21.65 -9.31 -16.54
CA VAL A 25 -20.80 -8.34 -15.86
C VAL A 25 -19.87 -9.19 -15.01
N VAL A 26 -18.69 -9.50 -15.54
CA VAL A 26 -17.60 -10.04 -14.74
C VAL A 26 -17.42 -8.99 -13.66
N PRO A 27 -17.72 -9.29 -12.38
CA PRO A 27 -17.57 -8.30 -11.33
C PRO A 27 -16.12 -7.83 -11.41
N ALA A 28 -15.95 -6.52 -11.66
CA ALA A 28 -14.62 -5.91 -11.72
C ALA A 28 -13.86 -6.39 -10.48
N ARG A 29 -12.70 -7.03 -10.69
CA ARG A 29 -11.91 -7.59 -9.58
C ARG A 29 -11.66 -6.44 -8.60
N GLN A 30 -12.28 -6.54 -7.43
CA GLN A 30 -12.11 -5.51 -6.41
C GLN A 30 -10.72 -5.67 -5.80
N VAL A 31 -9.88 -4.65 -5.94
CA VAL A 31 -8.49 -4.69 -5.52
C VAL A 31 -8.16 -3.52 -4.61
N ILE A 32 -7.29 -3.80 -3.64
CA ILE A 32 -6.67 -2.81 -2.78
C ILE A 32 -5.26 -2.59 -3.32
N ASN A 33 -4.94 -1.35 -3.63
CA ASN A 33 -3.61 -0.94 -4.07
C ASN A 33 -2.90 -0.20 -2.93
N LEU A 34 -1.69 -0.62 -2.61
CA LEU A 34 -0.86 -0.03 -1.55
C LEU A 34 0.39 0.56 -2.19
N GLY A 35 0.45 1.89 -2.22
CA GLY A 35 1.58 2.64 -2.75
C GLY A 35 2.41 3.27 -1.64
N GLY A 36 3.72 3.32 -1.82
CA GLY A 36 4.63 3.99 -0.88
C GLY A 36 6.04 4.07 -1.44
N LYS A 37 6.95 4.63 -0.63
CA LYS A 37 8.37 4.76 -0.97
C LYS A 37 9.27 4.21 0.12
N VAL A 38 10.45 3.75 -0.26
CA VAL A 38 11.53 3.37 0.64
C VAL A 38 12.79 4.14 0.26
N MET A 39 13.33 4.86 1.24
CA MET A 39 14.52 5.70 1.07
C MET A 39 15.61 5.33 2.08
N CYS A 40 16.84 5.70 1.78
CA CYS A 40 17.98 5.66 2.68
C CYS A 40 18.09 6.99 3.42
N GLN A 41 18.11 6.97 4.76
CA GLN A 41 18.31 8.17 5.56
C GLN A 41 19.69 8.79 5.32
N ASP A 42 19.73 10.12 5.25
CA ASP A 42 20.99 10.85 5.19
C ASP A 42 21.49 11.16 6.60
N CYS A 43 22.31 10.26 7.15
CA CYS A 43 22.88 10.35 8.49
C CYS A 43 23.91 11.49 8.65
N THR A 44 24.22 12.25 7.60
CA THR A 44 25.10 13.43 7.72
C THR A 44 24.36 14.65 8.29
N LYS A 45 23.03 14.64 8.27
CA LYS A 45 22.18 15.71 8.79
C LYS A 45 21.79 15.51 10.25
N GLY A 46 21.08 16.47 10.85
CA GLY A 46 20.53 16.35 12.20
C GLY A 46 19.34 15.38 12.31
N TYR A 47 19.02 14.94 13.53
CA TYR A 47 17.96 13.96 13.87
C TYR A 47 16.54 14.28 13.33
N GLY A 48 16.27 15.51 12.88
CA GLY A 48 15.00 15.90 12.22
C GLY A 48 15.07 16.05 10.69
N GLU A 49 16.27 16.01 10.11
CA GLU A 49 16.51 16.33 8.70
C GLU A 49 16.92 15.11 7.86
N TRP A 50 17.10 13.96 8.49
CA TRP A 50 17.49 12.70 7.84
C TRP A 50 16.57 12.27 6.69
N ALA A 51 15.30 12.71 6.71
CA ALA A 51 14.35 12.45 5.64
C ALA A 51 14.55 13.34 4.40
N GLN A 52 15.13 14.54 4.55
CA GLN A 52 15.18 15.57 3.50
C GLN A 52 16.35 15.38 2.51
N GLY A 53 17.39 14.63 2.87
CA GLY A 53 18.52 14.27 2.00
C GLY A 53 18.46 12.82 1.46
N SER A 54 17.33 12.15 1.68
CA SER A 54 17.24 10.70 1.52
C SER A 54 17.25 10.24 0.06
N GLN A 55 17.95 9.14 -0.20
CA GLN A 55 18.09 8.57 -1.55
C GLN A 55 17.15 7.37 -1.75
N PRO A 56 16.53 7.18 -2.92
CA PRO A 56 15.72 6.01 -3.19
C PRO A 56 16.54 4.73 -3.14
N ILE A 57 15.94 3.67 -2.60
CA ILE A 57 16.56 2.34 -2.61
C ILE A 57 15.72 1.45 -3.53
N LYS A 58 16.32 0.97 -4.61
CA LYS A 58 15.77 -0.06 -5.48
C LYS A 58 15.87 -1.44 -4.82
N GLY A 59 14.86 -2.29 -5.01
CA GLY A 59 14.85 -3.70 -4.60
C GLY A 59 14.60 -3.93 -3.12
N CYS A 60 14.18 -2.90 -2.37
CA CYS A 60 13.73 -3.07 -1.00
C CYS A 60 12.45 -3.90 -0.97
N LYS A 61 12.46 -4.97 -0.17
CA LYS A 61 11.31 -5.82 0.03
C LYS A 61 10.41 -5.23 1.10
N VAL A 62 9.15 -5.00 0.74
CA VAL A 62 8.09 -4.53 1.64
C VAL A 62 7.01 -5.59 1.65
N SER A 63 6.46 -5.90 2.83
CA SER A 63 5.40 -6.88 2.98
C SER A 63 4.10 -6.25 3.48
N VAL A 64 2.99 -6.86 3.11
CA VAL A 64 1.68 -6.64 3.69
C VAL A 64 1.19 -7.93 4.34
N THR A 65 0.72 -7.82 5.57
CA THR A 65 0.04 -8.90 6.30
C THR A 65 -1.36 -8.43 6.67
N CYS A 66 -2.39 -9.14 6.23
CA CYS A 66 -3.78 -8.84 6.58
C CYS A 66 -4.34 -9.95 7.45
N MET A 67 -4.99 -9.56 8.55
CA MET A 67 -5.57 -10.49 9.53
C MET A 67 -7.10 -10.47 9.48
N ASP A 68 -7.71 -11.58 9.89
CA ASP A 68 -9.14 -11.61 10.20
C ASP A 68 -9.43 -11.07 11.60
N ASP A 69 -10.72 -11.00 11.96
CA ASP A 69 -11.18 -10.52 13.28
C ASP A 69 -10.75 -11.43 14.44
N ARG A 70 -10.18 -12.62 14.16
CA ARG A 70 -9.62 -13.55 15.13
C ARG A 70 -8.09 -13.52 15.13
N SER A 71 -7.48 -12.49 14.54
CA SER A 71 -6.02 -12.29 14.44
C SER A 71 -5.30 -13.41 13.68
N ARG A 72 -5.98 -14.13 12.78
CA ARG A 72 -5.36 -15.13 11.90
C ARG A 72 -4.98 -14.48 10.58
N ILE A 73 -3.84 -14.87 10.02
CA ILE A 73 -3.37 -14.34 8.73
C ILE A 73 -4.35 -14.80 7.64
N MET A 74 -5.01 -13.83 6.99
CA MET A 74 -5.82 -14.05 5.80
C MET A 74 -4.99 -13.92 4.52
N TYR A 75 -4.04 -13.00 4.52
CA TYR A 75 -3.22 -12.72 3.36
C TYR A 75 -1.83 -12.26 3.80
N TYR A 76 -0.81 -12.76 3.09
CA TYR A 76 0.55 -12.26 3.15
C TYR A 76 1.04 -12.07 1.72
N GLY A 77 1.65 -10.92 1.46
CA GLY A 77 2.26 -10.62 0.17
C GLY A 77 3.45 -9.70 0.36
N SER A 78 4.25 -9.57 -0.69
CA SER A 78 5.37 -8.63 -0.72
C SER A 78 5.59 -8.10 -2.12
N ASP A 79 6.23 -6.94 -2.19
CA ASP A 79 6.70 -6.31 -3.42
C ASP A 79 8.09 -5.74 -3.19
N GLU A 80 8.78 -5.44 -4.29
CA GLU A 80 10.10 -4.85 -4.31
C GLU A 80 10.06 -3.45 -4.90
N THR A 81 10.84 -2.53 -4.35
CA THR A 81 10.85 -1.15 -4.83
C THR A 81 11.54 -0.98 -6.18
N ASP A 82 11.05 -0.04 -6.98
CA ASP A 82 11.63 0.36 -8.26
C ASP A 82 12.86 1.30 -8.11
N GLU A 83 13.35 1.81 -9.24
CA GLU A 83 14.49 2.74 -9.31
C GLU A 83 14.27 4.04 -8.51
N GLN A 84 13.02 4.45 -8.30
CA GLN A 84 12.65 5.62 -7.51
C GLN A 84 12.29 5.26 -6.06
N GLY A 85 12.58 4.03 -5.65
CA GLY A 85 12.26 3.51 -4.33
C GLY A 85 10.76 3.30 -4.11
N GLN A 86 9.94 3.29 -5.16
CA GLN A 86 8.49 3.13 -5.04
C GLN A 86 8.10 1.66 -5.04
N PHE A 87 7.16 1.27 -4.18
CA PHE A 87 6.48 -0.03 -4.26
C PHE A 87 5.01 0.18 -4.58
N ASN A 88 4.39 -0.80 -5.23
CA ASN A 88 2.98 -0.77 -5.59
C ASN A 88 2.39 -2.18 -5.46
N MET A 89 1.88 -2.50 -4.27
CA MET A 89 1.29 -3.80 -3.97
C MET A 89 -0.18 -3.85 -4.34
N VAL A 90 -0.57 -4.84 -5.13
CA VAL A 90 -1.97 -5.14 -5.43
C VAL A 90 -2.44 -6.34 -4.60
N VAL A 91 -3.46 -6.12 -3.77
CA VAL A 91 -4.07 -7.12 -2.91
C VAL A 91 -5.51 -7.35 -3.34
N ASN A 92 -5.91 -8.61 -3.52
CA ASN A 92 -7.30 -8.94 -3.79
C ASN A 92 -8.16 -8.59 -2.58
N LYS A 93 -9.28 -7.90 -2.80
CA LYS A 93 -10.20 -7.54 -1.71
C LYS A 93 -10.95 -8.76 -1.16
N PHE A 94 -11.05 -9.84 -1.92
CA PHE A 94 -11.67 -11.08 -1.49
C PHE A 94 -10.66 -12.22 -1.53
N ILE A 95 -10.49 -12.90 -0.40
CA ILE A 95 -9.64 -14.08 -0.26
C ILE A 95 -10.55 -15.25 0.13
N ASN A 96 -10.63 -16.28 -0.71
CA ASN A 96 -11.50 -17.45 -0.49
C ASN A 96 -12.97 -17.08 -0.20
N GLY A 97 -13.50 -16.07 -0.90
CA GLY A 97 -14.87 -15.59 -0.73
C GLY A 97 -15.11 -14.68 0.48
N LYS A 98 -14.11 -14.50 1.37
CA LYS A 98 -14.20 -13.57 2.50
C LYS A 98 -13.61 -12.21 2.13
N GLU A 99 -14.34 -11.15 2.43
CA GLU A 99 -13.85 -9.79 2.28
C GLU A 99 -12.72 -9.50 3.26
N LEU A 100 -11.62 -8.97 2.73
CA LEU A 100 -10.46 -8.53 3.47
C LEU A 100 -10.71 -7.12 4.00
N GLN A 101 -10.56 -6.96 5.30
CA GLN A 101 -10.72 -5.67 5.96
C GLN A 101 -9.40 -4.89 5.88
N ALA A 102 -9.35 -3.82 5.09
CA ALA A 102 -8.14 -3.02 4.88
C ALA A 102 -7.53 -2.52 6.20
N LYS A 103 -8.36 -2.14 7.17
CA LYS A 103 -7.92 -1.73 8.53
C LYS A 103 -7.16 -2.81 9.31
N SER A 104 -7.30 -4.07 8.91
CA SER A 104 -6.64 -5.23 9.52
C SER A 104 -5.36 -5.62 8.77
N CYS A 105 -4.94 -4.82 7.77
CA CYS A 105 -3.67 -4.95 7.08
C CYS A 105 -2.59 -4.09 7.73
N LEU A 106 -1.39 -4.66 7.81
CA LEU A 106 -0.18 -4.03 8.29
C LEU A 106 0.90 -4.16 7.23
N VAL A 107 1.51 -3.04 6.85
CA VAL A 107 2.61 -2.97 5.88
C VAL A 107 3.92 -2.69 6.60
N ARG A 108 4.99 -3.45 6.29
CA ARG A 108 6.28 -3.32 6.97
C ARG A 108 7.46 -3.57 6.04
N LEU A 109 8.60 -2.99 6.39
CA LEU A 109 9.91 -3.29 5.81
C LEU A 109 10.31 -4.74 6.11
N VAL A 110 10.93 -5.40 5.13
CA VAL A 110 11.45 -6.77 5.25
C VAL A 110 12.95 -6.80 5.08
N SER A 111 13.46 -6.31 3.94
CA SER A 111 14.90 -6.29 3.65
C SER A 111 15.26 -5.17 2.67
N SER A 112 16.49 -4.68 2.79
CA SER A 112 17.10 -3.75 1.84
C SER A 112 18.29 -4.44 1.17
N PRO A 113 18.45 -4.33 -0.15
CA PRO A 113 19.61 -4.84 -0.87
C PRO A 113 20.80 -3.86 -0.83
N HIS A 114 20.63 -2.65 -0.29
CA HIS A 114 21.69 -1.65 -0.24
C HIS A 114 22.81 -2.11 0.71
N PRO A 115 24.09 -2.12 0.28
CA PRO A 115 25.17 -2.73 1.06
C PRO A 115 25.39 -2.10 2.43
N THR A 116 25.14 -0.79 2.55
CA THR A 116 25.37 -0.02 3.78
C THR A 116 24.11 0.56 4.41
N CYS A 117 22.98 0.55 3.70
CA CYS A 117 21.74 1.20 4.11
C CYS A 117 20.64 0.15 4.23
N ASN A 118 20.87 -0.76 5.18
CA ASN A 118 20.12 -2.00 5.35
C ASN A 118 19.61 -2.22 6.77
N ILE A 119 19.79 -1.24 7.67
CA ILE A 119 19.21 -1.27 9.01
C ILE A 119 17.80 -0.67 8.92
N PRO A 120 16.72 -1.41 9.20
CA PRO A 120 15.37 -0.87 9.10
C PRO A 120 15.14 0.20 10.17
N SER A 121 14.66 1.37 9.76
CA SER A 121 14.28 2.45 10.66
C SER A 121 12.79 2.39 10.97
N ASN A 122 12.42 2.79 12.19
CA ASN A 122 11.01 2.96 12.54
C ASN A 122 10.48 4.38 12.26
N PHE A 123 11.20 5.19 11.48
CA PHE A 123 10.65 6.43 10.94
C PHE A 123 9.42 6.09 10.07
N ALA A 124 8.34 6.86 10.25
CA ALA A 124 7.02 6.55 9.70
C ALA A 124 6.50 5.13 9.99
N GLY A 125 7.04 4.43 10.99
CA GLY A 125 6.61 3.08 11.38
C GLY A 125 7.12 1.93 10.50
N GLY A 126 8.05 2.16 9.57
CA GLY A 126 8.47 1.13 8.60
C GLY A 126 8.94 -0.20 9.20
N GLN A 127 9.76 -0.17 10.26
CA GLN A 127 10.27 -1.37 10.93
C GLN A 127 9.21 -2.16 11.71
N ARG A 128 8.39 -1.49 12.53
CA ARG A 128 7.31 -2.13 13.33
C ARG A 128 6.09 -2.47 12.46
N GLY A 129 5.93 -1.76 11.36
CA GLY A 129 4.82 -1.83 10.44
C GLY A 129 3.72 -0.81 10.75
N VAL A 130 2.99 -0.45 9.71
CA VAL A 130 1.94 0.57 9.71
C VAL A 130 0.62 -0.04 9.29
N LYS A 131 -0.44 0.27 10.04
CA LYS A 131 -1.81 -0.07 9.64
C LYS A 131 -2.27 0.88 8.54
N LEU A 132 -3.06 0.37 7.60
CA LEU A 132 -3.59 1.24 6.53
C LEU A 132 -4.42 2.40 7.12
N PRO A 133 -4.33 3.61 6.54
CA PRO A 133 -5.14 4.75 6.96
C PRO A 133 -6.63 4.43 6.95
N ILE A 134 -7.40 5.13 7.80
CA ILE A 134 -8.86 4.94 7.87
C ILE A 134 -9.52 5.25 6.51
N ARG A 135 -9.00 6.26 5.80
CA ARG A 135 -9.54 6.70 4.52
C ARG A 135 -8.58 6.34 3.38
N PRO A 136 -9.07 5.69 2.32
CA PRO A 136 -8.27 5.50 1.10
C PRO A 136 -8.05 6.84 0.40
N THR A 137 -6.96 6.92 -0.34
CA THR A 137 -6.60 8.08 -1.18
C THR A 137 -7.48 8.14 -2.43
N VAL A 138 -7.80 6.98 -3.02
CA VAL A 138 -8.65 6.89 -4.22
C VAL A 138 -9.64 5.73 -4.07
N VAL A 139 -10.87 5.95 -4.53
CA VAL A 139 -11.89 4.91 -4.70
C VAL A 139 -12.50 5.07 -6.09
N TYR A 140 -12.27 4.11 -6.99
CA TYR A 140 -12.77 4.18 -8.35
C TYR A 140 -13.01 2.79 -8.95
N ARG A 141 -14.24 2.52 -9.42
CA ARG A 141 -14.62 1.30 -10.19
C ARG A 141 -13.96 -0.01 -9.71
N GLY A 142 -14.01 -0.29 -8.40
CA GLY A 142 -13.46 -1.51 -7.80
C GLY A 142 -12.00 -1.43 -7.35
N LEU A 143 -11.30 -0.33 -7.64
CA LEU A 143 -9.99 0.00 -7.08
C LEU A 143 -10.15 0.83 -5.80
N VAL A 144 -9.45 0.43 -4.75
CA VAL A 144 -9.26 1.20 -3.52
C VAL A 144 -7.76 1.40 -3.32
N GLN A 145 -7.28 2.63 -3.35
CA GLN A 145 -5.85 2.93 -3.21
C GLN A 145 -5.54 3.56 -1.86
N TYR A 146 -4.48 3.09 -1.21
CA TYR A 146 -3.89 3.69 -0.03
C TYR A 146 -2.48 4.16 -0.35
N GLN A 147 -2.23 5.45 -0.18
CA GLN A 147 -0.89 6.00 -0.19
C GLN A 147 -0.33 5.98 1.24
N LEU A 148 0.79 5.29 1.42
CA LEU A 148 1.54 5.23 2.66
C LEU A 148 2.66 6.28 2.68
N ASP A 149 3.06 6.63 3.90
CA ASP A 149 4.23 7.47 4.13
C ASP A 149 5.52 6.78 3.65
N THR A 150 6.58 7.57 3.51
CA THR A 150 7.89 7.06 3.10
C THR A 150 8.53 6.29 4.25
N PHE A 151 8.93 5.05 3.99
CA PHE A 151 9.71 4.25 4.91
C PHE A 151 11.20 4.44 4.69
N PHE A 152 11.97 4.11 5.72
CA PHE A 152 13.38 4.42 5.74
C PHE A 152 14.22 3.23 6.19
N TYR A 153 15.31 3.00 5.46
CA TYR A 153 16.46 2.28 5.98
C TYR A 153 17.54 3.28 6.38
N THR A 154 18.43 2.84 7.26
CA THR A 154 19.54 3.65 7.74
C THR A 154 20.85 2.90 7.66
N THR A 155 21.93 3.66 7.81
CA THR A 155 23.27 3.15 8.07
C THR A 155 23.51 3.01 9.58
N PRO A 156 24.55 2.27 10.01
CA PRO A 156 24.94 2.20 11.42
C PRO A 156 25.30 3.53 12.08
N ARG A 157 25.44 4.62 11.31
CA ARG A 157 25.86 5.93 11.83
C ARG A 157 24.72 6.81 12.35
N CYS A 158 23.47 6.49 12.02
CA CYS A 158 22.32 7.23 12.54
C CYS A 158 21.97 6.76 13.97
N ASP A 159 22.92 6.91 14.91
CA ASP A 159 22.58 6.75 16.32
C ASP A 159 21.95 8.05 16.81
N LYS A 160 20.83 7.93 17.53
CA LYS A 160 20.29 9.04 18.30
C LYS A 160 21.38 9.46 19.31
N PRO A 161 21.81 10.74 19.34
CA PRO A 161 22.74 11.19 20.38
C PRO A 161 22.18 10.81 21.75
N ALA A 162 23.01 10.22 22.60
CA ALA A 162 22.63 9.98 23.98
C ALA A 162 22.15 11.31 24.57
N ALA A 163 20.97 11.31 25.20
CA ALA A 163 20.54 12.49 25.93
C ALA A 163 21.61 12.78 26.98
N THR A 164 22.33 13.89 26.83
CA THR A 164 23.15 14.42 27.90
C THR A 164 22.19 14.70 29.06
N HIS A 165 22.25 13.87 30.10
CA HIS A 165 21.75 14.26 31.40
C HIS A 165 22.59 15.46 31.82
N ASP A 166 22.12 16.68 31.54
CA ASP A 166 22.63 17.89 32.18
C ASP A 166 22.27 17.77 33.65
N SER A 167 23.18 17.20 34.44
CA SER A 167 23.20 17.36 35.88
C SER A 167 23.66 18.79 36.17
N SER A 168 22.74 19.75 36.05
CA SER A 168 22.92 21.05 36.70
C SER A 168 22.76 20.82 38.21
N GLU A 169 23.87 20.52 38.89
CA GLU A 169 23.98 20.61 40.35
C GLU A 169 23.72 22.07 40.76
N CYS A 170 22.53 22.34 41.30
CA CYS A 170 22.26 23.58 41.98
C CYS A 170 22.90 23.50 43.38
N HIS A 171 24.14 24.01 43.52
CA HIS A 171 24.69 24.35 44.84
C HIS A 171 23.86 25.48 45.46
N GLY A 172 22.92 25.12 46.34
CA GLY A 172 22.25 26.05 47.24
C GLY A 172 23.20 26.44 48.38
N ASN A 173 23.78 27.64 48.29
CA ASN A 173 24.44 28.26 49.44
C ASN A 173 23.38 28.76 50.43
N ASN A 174 23.32 28.13 51.60
CA ASN A 174 22.65 28.68 52.77
C ASN A 174 23.61 29.65 53.47
N ASN A 175 23.21 30.91 53.61
CA ASN A 175 23.72 31.77 54.67
C ASN A 175 22.54 32.53 55.30
N TYR A 176 22.58 32.56 56.64
CA TYR A 176 21.66 33.22 57.57
C TYR A 176 21.62 34.74 57.39
#